data_AF-F4Y0Z6-F1
#
_entry.id   AF-F4Y0Z6-F1
#
_cell.length_a   1.000
_cell.length_b   1.000
_cell.length_c   1.000
_cell.angle_alpha   90.00
_cell.angle_beta   90.00
_cell.angle_gamma   90.00
#
_symmetry.space_group_name_H-M   'P 1'
#
loop_
_entity.id
_entity.type
_entity.pdbx_description
1 polymer ?
#
loop_
_entity_poly.entity_id
_entity_poly.type
_entity_poly.pdbx_seq_one_letter_code
_entity_poly.pdbx_strand_id
1 'polypeptide(L)' 'MPKIDGYKVLHALRKHPATATIPFMFLTARAEKTDQRQGMELGADDYLTKPFTRVELLGAITTRL' A
#
# COMPACT_ATOMS: atom_id res chain seq x y z
N MET A 1 10.12 1.46 -8.26
CA MET A 1 10.61 0.13 -8.68
C MET A 1 10.61 0.11 -10.21
N PRO A 2 11.75 -0.10 -10.88
CA PRO A 2 11.88 0.11 -12.32
C PRO A 2 11.27 -1.01 -13.19
N LYS A 3 11.04 -2.21 -12.64
CA LYS A 3 10.56 -3.38 -13.40
C LYS A 3 9.13 -3.82 -13.06
N ILE A 4 8.69 -3.58 -11.83
CA ILE A 4 7.36 -3.94 -11.34
C ILE A 4 6.81 -2.75 -10.56
N ASP A 5 5.57 -2.36 -10.84
CA ASP A 5 4.87 -1.35 -10.05
C ASP A 5 4.28 -1.99 -8.78
N GLY A 6 3.98 -1.17 -7.76
CA GLY A 6 3.44 -1.68 -6.50
C GLY A 6 2.06 -2.32 -6.64
N TYR A 7 1.27 -1.93 -7.63
CA TYR A 7 -0.07 -2.47 -7.86
C TYR A 7 -0.02 -3.93 -8.33
N LYS A 8 0.91 -4.25 -9.25
CA LYS A 8 1.17 -5.62 -9.69
C LYS A 8 1.65 -6.51 -8.55
N VAL A 9 2.46 -5.97 -7.64
CA VAL A 9 2.91 -6.68 -6.43
C VAL A 9 1.70 -7.02 -5.55
N LEU A 10 0.86 -6.04 -5.23
CA LEU A 10 -0.35 -6.27 -4.44
C LEU A 10 -1.26 -7.32 -5.07
N HIS A 11 -1.51 -7.22 -6.38
CA HIS A 11 -2.32 -8.20 -7.11
C HIS A 11 -1.74 -9.62 -7.04
N ALA A 12 -0.43 -9.77 -7.19
CA ALA A 12 0.23 -11.07 -7.08
C ALA A 12 0.13 -11.66 -5.67
N LEU A 13 0.29 -10.83 -4.63
CA LEU A 13 0.18 -11.25 -3.23
C LEU A 13 -1.24 -11.68 -2.86
N ARG A 14 -2.27 -10.96 -3.35
CA ARG A 14 -3.67 -11.31 -3.10
C ARG A 14 -4.11 -12.60 -3.81
N LYS A 15 -3.48 -12.94 -4.93
CA LYS A 15 -3.76 -14.19 -5.67
C LYS A 15 -3.21 -15.45 -5.00
N HIS A 16 -2.22 -15.32 -4.13
CA HIS A 16 -1.59 -16.48 -3.50
C HIS A 16 -2.15 -16.69 -2.08
N PRO A 17 -2.79 -17.83 -1.77
CA PRO A 17 -3.50 -18.04 -0.49
C PRO A 17 -2.64 -17.77 0.75
N ALA A 18 -1.36 -18.16 0.71
CA ALA A 18 -0.43 -17.96 1.83
C ALA A 18 -0.10 -16.48 2.13
N THR A 19 -0.30 -15.57 1.17
CA THR A 19 0.01 -14.14 1.31
C THR A 19 -1.23 -13.26 1.21
N ALA A 20 -2.38 -13.83 0.85
CA ALA A 20 -3.60 -13.09 0.56
C ALA A 20 -4.17 -12.34 1.76
N THR A 21 -3.86 -12.76 2.99
CA THR A 21 -4.32 -12.12 4.23
C THR A 21 -3.30 -11.18 4.85
N ILE A 22 -2.08 -11.11 4.31
CA ILE A 22 -1.02 -10.26 4.88
C ILE A 22 -1.41 -8.78 4.69
N PRO A 23 -1.31 -7.95 5.74
CA PRO A 23 -1.47 -6.52 5.63
C PRO A 23 -0.54 -5.88 4.60
N PHE A 24 -1.09 -5.13 3.64
CA PHE A 24 -0.31 -4.42 2.63
C PHE A 24 -0.52 -2.90 2.72
N MET A 25 0.54 -2.11 2.66
CA MET A 25 0.47 -0.64 2.64
C MET A 25 1.35 -0.08 1.52
N PHE A 26 0.83 0.92 0.80
CA PHE A 26 1.62 1.65 -0.19
C PHE A 26 2.45 2.75 0.45
N LEU A 27 3.75 2.81 0.12
CA LEU A 27 4.65 3.91 0.47
C LEU A 27 5.18 4.57 -0.82
N THR A 28 4.63 5.72 -1.21
CA THR A 28 4.78 6.21 -2.59
C THR A 28 4.90 7.73 -2.70
N ALA A 29 5.61 8.23 -3.71
CA ALA A 29 5.64 9.66 -4.02
C ALA A 29 4.40 10.13 -4.80
N ARG A 30 3.53 9.20 -5.21
CA ARG A 30 2.31 9.49 -5.96
C ARG A 30 1.19 9.90 -5.02
N ALA A 31 0.89 11.20 -4.99
CA ALA A 31 -0.09 11.80 -4.10
C ALA A 31 -1.42 12.15 -4.79
N GLU A 32 -1.62 11.75 -6.05
CA GLU A 32 -2.89 11.99 -6.72
C GLU A 32 -4.00 11.11 -6.12
N LYS A 33 -5.20 11.69 -5.98
CA LYS A 33 -6.38 10.97 -5.46
C LYS A 33 -6.74 9.74 -6.30
N THR A 34 -6.45 9.79 -7.59
CA THR A 34 -6.61 8.71 -8.56
C THR A 34 -5.72 7.51 -8.22
N ASP A 35 -4.43 7.74 -7.96
CA ASP A 35 -3.48 6.69 -7.56
C ASP A 35 -3.87 6.07 -6.21
N GLN A 36 -4.32 6.89 -5.25
CA GLN A 36 -4.77 6.42 -3.94
C GLN A 36 -6.02 5.53 -4.06
N ARG A 37 -7.01 5.97 -4.85
CA ARG A 37 -8.24 5.20 -5.10
C ARG A 37 -7.93 3.86 -5.73
N GLN A 38 -7.08 3.83 -6.76
CA GLN A 38 -6.67 2.59 -7.41
C GLN A 38 -6.03 1.61 -6.42
N GLY A 39 -5.20 2.11 -5.49
CA GLY A 39 -4.61 1.27 -4.45
C GLY A 39 -5.66 0.64 -3.53
N MET A 40 -6.61 1.45 -3.06
CA MET A 40 -7.70 0.99 -2.19
C MET A 40 -8.61 -0.02 -2.89
N GLU A 41 -8.98 0.21 -4.15
CA GLU A 41 -9.81 -0.72 -4.94
C GLU A 41 -9.15 -2.10 -5.15
N LEU A 42 -7.82 -2.15 -5.19
CA LEU A 42 -7.05 -3.40 -5.26
C LEU A 42 -6.92 -4.13 -3.90
N GLY A 43 -7.57 -3.60 -2.85
CA GLY A 43 -7.51 -4.15 -1.51
C GLY A 43 -6.22 -3.80 -0.78
N ALA A 44 -5.64 -2.62 -1.05
CA ALA A 44 -4.57 -2.11 -0.23
C ALA A 44 -5.11 -1.63 1.11
N ASP A 45 -4.29 -1.89 2.12
CA ASP A 45 -4.59 -1.68 3.51
C ASP A 45 -4.71 -0.23 3.90
N ASP A 46 -3.72 0.48 3.39
CA ASP A 46 -3.38 1.86 3.68
C ASP A 46 -2.45 2.38 2.58
N TYR A 47 -2.31 3.70 2.51
CA TYR A 47 -1.57 4.41 1.49
C TYR A 47 -0.95 5.68 2.09
N LEU A 48 0.37 5.67 2.25
CA LEU A 48 1.15 6.76 2.81
C LEU A 48 2.04 7.40 1.74
N THR A 49 1.87 8.70 1.54
CA THR A 49 2.62 9.48 0.56
C THR A 49 3.96 9.95 1.13
N LYS A 50 4.98 10.00 0.29
CA LYS A 50 6.32 10.52 0.61
C LYS A 50 6.41 12.00 0.24
N PRO A 51 7.16 12.82 1.00
CA PRO A 51 7.81 12.47 2.27
C PRO A 51 6.81 12.36 3.42
N PHE A 52 7.10 11.48 4.38
CA PHE A 52 6.31 11.32 5.62
C PHE A 52 7.23 11.38 6.83
N THR A 53 6.65 11.71 7.98
CA THR A 53 7.28 11.72 9.29
C THR A 53 7.23 10.33 9.95
N ARG A 54 8.07 10.12 10.96
CA ARG A 54 8.05 8.89 11.76
C ARG A 54 6.71 8.71 12.50
N VAL A 55 6.09 9.81 12.91
CA VAL A 55 4.79 9.77 13.61
C VAL A 55 3.68 9.31 12.67
N GLU A 56 3.64 9.83 11.44
CA GLU A 56 2.67 9.40 10.42
C GLU A 56 2.83 7.92 10.07
N LEU A 57 4.07 7.44 9.89
CA LEU A 57 4.33 6.02 9.61
C LEU A 57 3.88 5.13 10.79
N LEU A 58 4.23 5.50 12.02
CA LEU A 58 3.84 4.72 13.19
C LEU A 58 2.32 4.69 13.35
N GLY A 59 1.64 5.83 13.16
CA GLY A 59 0.19 5.92 13.20
C GLY A 59 -0.46 4.95 12.21
N ALA A 60 -0.03 5.03 10.94
CA ALA A 60 -0.52 4.17 9.86
C ALA A 60 -0.35 2.66 10.16
N ILE A 61 0.75 2.27 10.81
CA ILE A 61 0.98 0.87 11.21
C ILE A 61 0.07 0.47 12.38
N THR A 62 -0.04 1.31 13.41
CA THR A 62 -0.81 0.99 14.63
C THR A 62 -2.32 0.99 14.44
N THR A 63 -2.88 1.77 13.50
CA THR A 63 -4.32 1.76 13.22
C THR A 63 -4.82 0.39 12.73
N ARG A 64 -3.89 -0.51 12.40
CA ARG A 64 -4.18 -1.77 11.71
C ARG A 64 -3.79 -3.03 12.49
N LEU A 65 -3.11 -2.88 13.63
CA LEU A 65 -2.90 -3.94 14.63
C LEU A 65 -4.07 -3.97 15.61
#